data_AF-A0A7R9YQX7-F1
#
_entry.id   AF-A0A7R9YQX7-F1
#
_cell.length_a   1.000
_cell.length_b   1.000
_cell.length_c   1.000
_cell.angle_alpha   90.00
_cell.angle_beta   90.00
_cell.angle_gamma   90.00
#
_symmetry.space_group_name_H-M   'P 1'
#
loop_
_entity.id
_entity.type
_entity.pdbx_description
1 polymer ?
#
loop_
_entity_poly.entity_id
_entity_poly.type
_entity_poly.pdbx_seq_one_letter_code
_entity_poly.pdbx_strand_id
1 'polypeptide(L)'
;ERDSKLSRDLNYYKSQRRLLLTGTPLQNELRELWNLLNLLLPEVFDDKKQFSDWFETMLSSADEGDSAAQMLANEKKLVVVHRLHQILVPFMLRRQVQDVEGKLPPKVPVVVKVPMTGYQSALYNWVKATGTIRLYPSDPRRFRSGHSGHDFAALNNKIMEMRKVCNHPLLSYLEDNGLFSDLVVRQCGKMLVLDRMLVKFIETGHRVLLFSTMTKLLDLLQEYLKWRVLPDGRQMKFRRIDGATPLDAREAAIKEFNAPDSDVFIFLLSIRAAGRGLNLQTSDTVIIYDPDPNPKNEEQAIARSHRIGQKKEVRVVHLEAVADPVDAEKGTPAANAVMSQLRAAAAEPGGARMLYKDSVESLARNIIQKQKIDMANEVIDAGRFDAKTTNDDRRSTLEALLQDEDRLVMPTNTVFSWEELNKALARGPDELAVFNRLDAEWPWYDGLDEVPDWLSYTDKDVVSAQEECRKHLPSKTGILSVQQA
;
A
#
# COMPACT_ATOMS: atom_id res chain seq x y z
N GLU A 1 0.77 -31.18 -10.76
CA GLU A 1 -0.58 -30.55 -10.80
C GLU A 1 -0.45 -29.05 -10.72
N ARG A 2 -1.07 -28.33 -11.66
CA ARG A 2 -1.17 -26.87 -11.60
C ARG A 2 -2.59 -26.51 -11.15
N ASP A 3 -2.70 -25.59 -10.19
CA ASP A 3 -3.96 -25.36 -9.47
C ASP A 3 -4.90 -24.41 -10.22
N SER A 4 -4.37 -23.52 -11.07
CA SER A 4 -5.17 -22.57 -11.85
C SER A 4 -5.87 -23.24 -13.03
N LYS A 5 -7.16 -22.92 -13.21
CA LYS A 5 -7.99 -23.37 -14.35
C LYS A 5 -7.34 -23.04 -15.70
N LEU A 6 -6.86 -21.81 -15.88
CA LEU A 6 -6.17 -21.39 -17.10
C LEU A 6 -4.95 -22.28 -17.40
N SER A 7 -4.20 -22.65 -16.37
CA SER A 7 -3.00 -23.47 -16.56
C SER A 7 -3.31 -24.91 -16.93
N ARG A 8 -4.44 -25.45 -16.42
CA ARG A 8 -4.96 -26.76 -16.85
C ARG A 8 -5.45 -26.70 -18.28
N ASP A 9 -6.16 -25.64 -18.64
CA ASP A 9 -6.67 -25.43 -20.00
C ASP A 9 -5.51 -25.32 -21.02
N LEU A 10 -4.43 -24.61 -20.67
CA LEU A 10 -3.24 -24.49 -21.50
C LEU A 10 -2.53 -25.82 -21.77
N ASN A 11 -2.66 -26.82 -20.90
CA ASN A 11 -2.05 -28.13 -21.11
C ASN A 11 -2.74 -28.95 -22.22
N TYR A 12 -3.99 -28.63 -22.57
CA TYR A 12 -4.66 -29.28 -23.70
C TYR A 12 -4.13 -28.80 -25.06
N TYR A 13 -3.47 -27.63 -25.11
CA TYR A 13 -2.93 -27.08 -26.34
C TYR A 13 -1.50 -27.60 -26.58
N LYS A 14 -1.28 -28.25 -27.74
CA LYS A 14 0.04 -28.64 -28.21
C LYS A 14 0.66 -27.52 -29.04
N SER A 15 1.69 -26.87 -28.50
CA SER A 15 2.43 -25.79 -29.16
C SER A 15 3.89 -26.16 -29.31
N GLN A 16 4.47 -25.94 -30.49
CA GLN A 16 5.90 -26.19 -30.76
C GLN A 16 6.83 -25.23 -30.00
N ARG A 17 6.41 -23.99 -29.79
CA ARG A 17 7.15 -22.96 -29.06
C ARG A 17 6.22 -22.19 -28.15
N ARG A 18 6.71 -21.80 -26.97
CA ARG A 18 5.97 -21.02 -25.98
C ARG A 18 6.86 -19.86 -25.53
N LEU A 19 6.28 -18.68 -25.44
CA LEU A 19 6.96 -17.47 -24.96
C LEU A 19 6.09 -16.85 -23.86
N LEU A 20 6.72 -16.51 -22.74
CA LEU A 20 6.07 -15.83 -21.62
C LEU A 20 6.60 -14.40 -21.53
N LEU A 21 5.67 -13.45 -21.42
CA LEU A 21 5.96 -12.04 -21.24
C LEU A 21 5.45 -11.62 -19.88
N THR A 22 6.34 -11.16 -19.00
CA THR A 22 5.99 -10.67 -17.68
C THR A 22 6.91 -9.52 -17.31
N GLY A 23 6.35 -8.47 -16.73
CA GLY A 23 7.15 -7.40 -16.11
C GLY A 23 7.67 -7.79 -14.73
N THR A 24 7.13 -8.85 -14.11
CA THR A 24 7.42 -9.27 -12.74
C THR A 24 7.44 -10.81 -12.70
N PRO A 25 8.60 -11.46 -12.91
CA PRO A 25 8.67 -12.91 -13.08
C PRO A 25 8.35 -13.72 -11.82
N LEU A 26 8.54 -13.13 -10.64
CA LEU A 26 8.09 -13.67 -9.35
C LEU A 26 7.17 -12.64 -8.69
N GLN A 27 6.01 -13.09 -8.19
CA GLN A 27 5.04 -12.20 -7.54
C GLN A 27 4.92 -12.47 -6.04
N ASN A 28 4.72 -13.73 -5.63
CA ASN A 28 4.46 -14.04 -4.22
C ASN A 28 5.28 -15.18 -3.66
N GLU A 29 5.43 -16.27 -4.42
CA GLU A 29 6.09 -17.49 -3.94
C GLU A 29 7.00 -18.07 -5.01
N LEU A 30 8.12 -18.66 -4.59
CA LEU A 30 9.03 -19.37 -5.49
C LEU A 30 8.39 -20.59 -6.17
N ARG A 31 7.29 -21.11 -5.61
CA ARG A 31 6.46 -22.16 -6.25
C ARG A 31 5.85 -21.68 -7.57
N GLU A 32 5.62 -20.38 -7.74
CA GLU A 32 5.17 -19.79 -9.01
C GLU A 32 6.21 -19.96 -10.11
N LEU A 33 7.50 -19.91 -9.76
CA LEU A 33 8.60 -20.11 -10.72
C LEU A 33 8.53 -21.49 -11.37
N TRP A 34 8.32 -22.53 -10.57
CA TRP A 34 8.19 -23.89 -11.07
C TRP A 34 7.04 -24.02 -12.06
N ASN A 35 5.88 -23.41 -11.75
CA ASN A 35 4.72 -23.45 -12.65
C ASN A 35 5.02 -22.79 -14.01
N LEU A 36 5.82 -21.71 -14.03
CA LEU A 36 6.23 -21.03 -15.25
C LEU A 36 7.27 -21.85 -16.04
N LEU A 37 8.28 -22.41 -15.36
CA LEU A 37 9.31 -23.24 -15.98
C LEU A 37 8.75 -24.55 -16.53
N ASN A 38 7.87 -25.23 -15.79
CA ASN A 38 7.16 -26.42 -16.25
C ASN A 38 6.25 -26.11 -17.46
N LEU A 39 5.75 -24.88 -17.58
CA LEU A 39 5.01 -24.45 -18.79
C LEU A 39 5.94 -24.24 -19.98
N LEU A 40 7.17 -23.78 -19.79
CA LEU A 40 8.13 -23.60 -20.88
C LEU A 40 8.75 -24.93 -21.32
N LEU A 41 9.18 -25.76 -20.37
CA LEU A 41 9.88 -27.03 -20.59
C LEU A 41 9.34 -28.12 -19.65
N PRO A 42 8.26 -28.81 -20.07
CA PRO A 42 7.64 -29.86 -19.24
C PRO A 42 8.56 -31.07 -19.01
N GLU A 43 9.48 -31.36 -19.94
CA GLU A 43 10.36 -32.54 -19.91
C GLU A 43 11.49 -32.43 -18.89
N VAL A 44 11.90 -31.21 -18.54
CA VAL A 44 13.00 -30.95 -17.59
C VAL A 44 12.47 -30.76 -16.17
N PHE A 45 11.25 -30.23 -16.03
CA PHE A 45 10.65 -29.86 -14.75
C PHE A 45 9.36 -30.64 -14.50
N ASP A 46 9.43 -31.96 -14.45
CA ASP A 46 8.29 -32.87 -14.29
C ASP A 46 7.82 -33.01 -12.84
N ASP A 47 8.74 -33.06 -11.88
CA ASP A 47 8.44 -33.28 -10.46
C ASP A 47 8.41 -31.99 -9.63
N LYS A 48 7.20 -31.60 -9.21
CA LYS A 48 6.95 -30.46 -8.31
C LYS A 48 7.55 -30.68 -6.93
N LYS A 49 7.51 -31.92 -6.41
CA LYS A 49 7.96 -32.24 -5.05
C LYS A 49 9.47 -32.19 -4.97
N GLN A 50 10.18 -32.80 -5.91
CA GLN A 50 11.65 -32.71 -5.94
C GLN A 50 12.14 -31.27 -6.05
N PHE A 51 11.49 -30.45 -6.87
CA PHE A 51 11.81 -29.02 -6.93
C PHE A 51 11.52 -28.36 -5.58
N SER A 52 10.31 -28.51 -5.04
CA SER A 52 9.92 -27.88 -3.76
C SER A 52 10.84 -28.32 -2.61
N ASP A 53 11.15 -29.61 -2.50
CA ASP A 53 12.03 -30.18 -1.47
C ASP A 53 13.47 -29.70 -1.64
N TRP A 54 13.98 -29.62 -2.88
CA TRP A 54 15.30 -29.05 -3.16
C TRP A 54 15.40 -27.58 -2.74
N PHE A 55 14.31 -26.82 -2.84
CA PHE A 55 14.25 -25.42 -2.38
C PHE A 55 13.99 -25.26 -0.89
N GLU A 56 12.97 -25.93 -0.37
CA GLU A 56 12.53 -25.83 1.02
C GLU A 56 13.64 -26.32 1.96
N THR A 57 14.28 -27.46 1.68
CA THR A 57 15.40 -27.98 2.48
C THR A 57 16.60 -27.02 2.55
N MET A 58 16.78 -26.20 1.52
CA MET A 58 17.92 -25.27 1.41
C MET A 58 17.60 -23.88 2.01
N LEU A 59 16.32 -23.55 2.18
CA LEU A 59 15.83 -22.31 2.81
C LEU A 59 15.46 -22.49 4.29
N SER A 60 15.01 -23.69 4.68
CA SER A 60 14.46 -23.98 6.01
C SER A 60 15.50 -24.34 7.07
N SER A 61 16.80 -24.14 6.82
CA SER A 61 17.84 -24.28 7.86
C SER A 61 18.07 -22.97 8.62
N ALA A 62 16.99 -22.27 8.94
CA ALA A 62 16.98 -21.03 9.72
C ALA A 62 16.27 -21.30 11.05
N ASP A 63 16.89 -22.13 11.89
CA ASP A 63 16.51 -22.19 13.32
C ASP A 63 17.45 -21.28 14.13
N GLU A 64 16.83 -20.58 15.06
CA GLU A 64 17.33 -19.50 15.90
C GLU A 64 18.49 -19.98 16.81
N GLY A 65 19.58 -19.20 16.90
CA GLY A 65 20.47 -19.32 18.07
C GLY A 65 21.87 -18.72 17.97
N ASP A 66 22.54 -18.73 16.82
CA ASP A 66 23.97 -18.36 16.75
C ASP A 66 24.31 -17.45 15.56
N SER A 67 25.07 -16.39 15.81
CA SER A 67 25.57 -15.47 14.76
C SER A 67 26.38 -16.21 13.69
N ALA A 68 27.13 -17.25 14.08
CA ALA A 68 27.85 -18.11 13.13
C ALA A 68 26.90 -18.99 12.28
N ALA A 69 25.77 -19.42 12.83
CA ALA A 69 24.75 -20.16 12.09
C ALA A 69 24.00 -19.28 11.09
N GLN A 70 23.76 -18.00 11.43
CA GLN A 70 23.21 -17.01 10.50
C GLN A 70 24.17 -16.71 9.34
N MET A 71 25.48 -16.54 9.62
CA MET A 71 26.47 -16.35 8.55
C MET A 71 26.53 -17.57 7.61
N LEU A 72 26.53 -18.79 8.16
CA LEU A 72 26.52 -20.02 7.37
C LEU A 72 25.22 -20.19 6.57
N ALA A 73 24.08 -19.78 7.13
CA ALA A 73 22.80 -19.78 6.42
C ALA A 73 22.82 -18.80 5.24
N ASN A 74 23.37 -17.60 5.44
CA ASN A 74 23.53 -16.59 4.38
C ASN A 74 24.46 -17.08 3.25
N GLU A 75 25.58 -17.72 3.58
CA GLU A 75 26.48 -18.32 2.58
C GLU A 75 25.80 -19.45 1.78
N LYS A 76 25.10 -20.35 2.47
CA LYS A 76 24.32 -21.41 1.81
C LYS A 76 23.24 -20.83 0.90
N LYS A 77 22.52 -19.81 1.36
CA LYS A 77 21.50 -19.08 0.59
C LYS A 77 22.11 -18.47 -0.66
N LEU A 78 23.27 -17.82 -0.56
CA LEU A 78 23.99 -17.23 -1.69
C LEU A 78 24.39 -18.28 -2.74
N VAL A 79 24.91 -19.44 -2.31
CA VAL A 79 25.26 -20.55 -3.21
C VAL A 79 24.03 -21.09 -3.96
N VAL A 80 22.90 -21.21 -3.27
CA VAL A 80 21.63 -21.67 -3.86
C VAL A 80 21.11 -20.68 -4.89
N VAL A 81 21.05 -19.39 -4.52
CA VAL A 81 20.62 -18.29 -5.39
C VAL A 81 21.51 -18.22 -6.64
N HIS A 82 22.84 -18.35 -6.48
CA HIS A 82 23.77 -18.38 -7.61
C HIS A 82 23.53 -19.58 -8.54
N ARG A 83 23.32 -20.79 -8.00
CA ARG A 83 23.02 -22.00 -8.79
C ARG A 83 21.70 -21.89 -9.53
N LEU A 84 20.68 -21.33 -8.87
CA LEU A 84 19.39 -21.04 -9.49
C LEU A 84 19.54 -20.06 -10.65
N HIS A 85 20.31 -18.99 -10.46
CA HIS A 85 20.58 -18.02 -11.52
C HIS A 85 21.21 -18.68 -12.74
N GLN A 86 22.22 -19.55 -12.55
CA GLN A 86 22.85 -20.28 -13.65
C GLN A 86 21.85 -21.11 -14.47
N ILE A 87 20.86 -21.72 -13.81
CA ILE A 87 19.78 -22.45 -14.48
C ILE A 87 18.86 -21.49 -15.23
N LEU A 88 18.56 -20.31 -14.67
CA LEU A 88 17.63 -19.34 -15.26
C LEU A 88 18.21 -18.48 -16.39
N VAL A 89 19.52 -18.24 -16.44
CA VAL A 89 20.18 -17.39 -17.45
C VAL A 89 19.76 -17.71 -18.90
N PRO A 90 19.73 -18.97 -19.38
CA PRO A 90 19.32 -19.26 -20.76
C PRO A 90 17.83 -19.05 -21.03
N PHE A 91 16.99 -18.96 -19.98
CA PHE A 91 15.53 -18.89 -20.11
C PHE A 91 14.94 -17.49 -19.89
N MET A 92 15.64 -16.63 -19.14
CA MET A 92 15.14 -15.33 -18.74
C MET A 92 15.99 -14.21 -19.36
N LEU A 93 15.32 -13.31 -20.09
CA LEU A 93 15.91 -12.05 -20.53
C LEU A 93 15.27 -10.91 -19.74
N ARG A 94 16.09 -10.15 -19.02
CA ARG A 94 15.64 -9.00 -18.22
C ARG A 94 16.65 -7.87 -18.32
N ARG A 95 16.17 -6.65 -18.50
CA ARG A 95 16.96 -5.42 -18.51
C ARG A 95 16.31 -4.37 -17.63
N GLN A 96 17.09 -3.53 -16.96
CA GLN A 96 16.54 -2.37 -16.27
C GLN A 96 16.34 -1.23 -17.27
N VAL A 97 15.39 -0.34 -16.97
CA VAL A 97 15.12 0.82 -17.84
C VAL A 97 16.35 1.73 -17.95
N GLN A 98 17.13 1.84 -16.86
CA GLN A 98 18.37 2.62 -16.81
C GLN A 98 19.44 2.08 -17.78
N ASP A 99 19.50 0.75 -17.98
CA ASP A 99 20.46 0.10 -18.87
C ASP A 99 20.11 0.31 -20.36
N VAL A 100 18.82 0.55 -20.65
CA VAL A 100 18.30 0.72 -22.02
C VAL A 100 18.20 2.20 -22.40
N GLU A 101 17.79 3.04 -21.47
CA GLU A 101 17.56 4.47 -21.69
C GLU A 101 18.02 5.28 -20.47
N GLY A 102 19.21 5.87 -20.56
CA GLY A 102 19.76 6.74 -19.52
C GLY A 102 19.13 8.15 -19.46
N LYS A 103 18.11 8.44 -20.28
CA LYS A 103 17.47 9.76 -20.38
C LYS A 103 16.22 9.91 -19.50
N LEU A 104 15.82 8.86 -18.79
CA LEU A 104 14.61 8.90 -17.98
C LEU A 104 14.83 9.76 -16.72
N PRO A 105 13.94 10.72 -16.41
CA PRO A 105 14.03 11.50 -15.18
C PRO A 105 14.01 10.60 -13.93
N PRO A 106 14.60 11.05 -12.82
CA PRO A 106 14.60 10.28 -11.59
C PRO A 106 13.17 10.07 -11.07
N LYS A 107 12.97 8.92 -10.42
CA LYS A 107 11.78 8.67 -9.59
C LYS A 107 12.18 8.91 -8.13
N VAL A 108 11.44 9.75 -7.42
CA VAL A 108 11.71 10.08 -6.01
C VAL A 108 10.58 9.50 -5.15
N PRO A 109 10.81 8.38 -4.44
CA PRO A 109 9.83 7.82 -3.53
C PRO A 109 9.80 8.62 -2.22
N VAL A 110 8.60 8.92 -1.73
CA VAL A 110 8.36 9.62 -0.46
C VAL A 110 7.32 8.82 0.31
N VAL A 111 7.68 8.32 1.49
CA VAL A 111 6.74 7.62 2.39
C VAL A 111 6.23 8.63 3.41
N VAL A 112 4.95 8.97 3.32
CA VAL A 112 4.29 9.92 4.21
C VAL A 112 3.49 9.15 5.25
N LYS A 113 4.00 9.16 6.49
CA LYS A 113 3.32 8.59 7.66
C LYS A 113 2.32 9.61 8.19
N VAL A 114 1.08 9.18 8.36
CA VAL A 114 -0.07 10.04 8.69
C VAL A 114 -0.72 9.54 9.97
N PRO A 115 -0.86 10.38 11.01
CA PRO A 115 -1.50 10.00 12.25
C PRO A 115 -3.01 9.83 12.03
N MET A 116 -3.60 8.83 12.68
CA MET A 116 -5.05 8.70 12.76
C MET A 116 -5.67 9.85 13.56
N THR A 117 -6.85 10.31 13.16
CA THR A 117 -7.67 11.27 13.93
C THR A 117 -8.19 10.60 15.21
N GLY A 118 -8.61 11.38 16.22
CA GLY A 118 -9.24 10.81 17.42
C GLY A 118 -10.41 9.87 17.09
N TYR A 119 -11.24 10.25 16.12
CA TYR A 119 -12.33 9.40 15.61
C TYR A 119 -11.82 8.07 15.02
N GLN A 120 -10.80 8.10 14.15
CA GLN A 120 -10.20 6.89 13.57
C GLN A 120 -9.54 6.02 14.64
N SER A 121 -8.80 6.61 15.56
CA SER A 121 -8.09 5.90 16.62
C SER A 121 -9.04 5.13 17.52
N ALA A 122 -10.15 5.74 17.94
CA ALA A 122 -11.16 5.07 18.76
C ALA A 122 -11.75 3.84 18.06
N LEU A 123 -12.11 3.98 16.77
CA LEU A 123 -12.60 2.87 15.95
C LEU A 123 -11.56 1.77 15.76
N TYR A 124 -10.34 2.16 15.42
CA TYR A 124 -9.25 1.23 15.16
C TYR A 124 -8.91 0.43 16.42
N ASN A 125 -8.83 1.08 17.58
CA ASN A 125 -8.55 0.44 18.87
C ASN A 125 -9.68 -0.50 19.29
N TRP A 126 -10.94 -0.10 19.09
CA TRP A 126 -12.10 -0.97 19.37
C TRP A 126 -12.05 -2.24 18.52
N VAL A 127 -11.89 -2.11 17.21
CA VAL A 127 -11.80 -3.26 16.29
C VAL A 127 -10.60 -4.12 16.63
N LYS A 128 -9.45 -3.51 16.92
CA LYS A 128 -8.22 -4.21 17.33
C LYS A 128 -8.38 -4.98 18.64
N ALA A 129 -9.15 -4.47 19.61
CA ALA A 129 -9.34 -5.13 20.89
C ALA A 129 -10.44 -6.22 20.83
N THR A 130 -11.57 -5.95 20.17
CA THR A 130 -12.78 -6.78 20.28
C THR A 130 -13.03 -7.68 19.07
N GLY A 131 -12.57 -7.28 17.88
CA GLY A 131 -12.99 -7.92 16.63
C GLY A 131 -14.46 -7.66 16.27
N THR A 132 -15.07 -6.64 16.87
CA THR A 132 -16.45 -6.20 16.59
C THR A 132 -16.45 -4.77 16.07
N ILE A 133 -17.58 -4.33 15.52
CA ILE A 133 -17.87 -2.92 15.20
C ILE A 133 -18.99 -2.43 16.10
N ARG A 134 -18.88 -1.23 16.68
CA ARG A 134 -20.01 -0.65 17.42
C ARG A 134 -21.09 -0.23 16.45
N LEU A 135 -22.35 -0.34 16.83
CA LEU A 135 -23.47 0.06 15.99
C LEU A 135 -23.86 1.49 16.36
N TYR A 136 -24.10 2.32 15.34
CA TYR A 136 -24.66 3.64 15.58
C TYR A 136 -26.08 3.49 16.15
N PRO A 137 -26.55 4.38 17.07
CA PRO A 137 -27.88 4.26 17.66
C PRO A 137 -29.03 4.15 16.63
N SER A 138 -28.86 4.78 15.47
CA SER A 138 -29.81 4.77 14.34
C SER A 138 -29.51 3.71 13.27
N ASP A 139 -28.48 2.86 13.43
CA ASP A 139 -28.09 1.88 12.41
C ASP A 139 -29.20 0.82 12.21
N PRO A 140 -29.73 0.63 10.98
CA PRO A 140 -30.73 -0.39 10.67
C PRO A 140 -30.27 -1.82 11.01
N ARG A 141 -28.96 -2.07 11.11
CA ARG A 141 -28.39 -3.38 11.50
C ARG A 141 -28.79 -3.79 12.92
N ARG A 142 -29.16 -2.84 13.79
CA ARG A 142 -29.68 -3.11 15.14
C ARG A 142 -31.00 -3.88 15.10
N PHE A 143 -31.82 -3.63 14.08
CA PHE A 143 -33.16 -4.23 13.93
C PHE A 143 -33.16 -5.55 13.12
N ARG A 144 -32.20 -5.74 12.20
CA ARG A 144 -32.19 -6.92 11.31
C ARG A 144 -31.60 -8.18 11.94
N SER A 145 -30.73 -8.05 12.94
CA SER A 145 -29.97 -9.20 13.45
C SER A 145 -30.67 -9.98 14.57
N GLY A 146 -31.87 -9.60 15.04
CA GLY A 146 -32.53 -10.29 16.16
C GLY A 146 -31.73 -10.28 17.47
N HIS A 147 -30.66 -9.47 17.55
CA HIS A 147 -29.86 -9.26 18.74
C HIS A 147 -30.56 -8.22 19.61
N SER A 148 -31.52 -8.67 20.39
CA SER A 148 -32.12 -7.88 21.46
C SER A 148 -31.03 -7.50 22.47
N GLY A 149 -30.47 -6.29 22.35
CA GLY A 149 -29.77 -5.60 23.45
C GLY A 149 -28.28 -5.26 23.28
N HIS A 150 -27.61 -5.66 22.20
CA HIS A 150 -26.16 -5.42 22.07
C HIS A 150 -25.84 -4.25 21.12
N ASP A 151 -25.00 -3.32 21.59
CA ASP A 151 -24.59 -2.10 20.86
C ASP A 151 -23.42 -2.35 19.89
N PHE A 152 -23.13 -3.60 19.54
CA PHE A 152 -22.02 -3.98 18.65
C PHE A 152 -22.37 -5.21 17.80
N ALA A 153 -21.66 -5.35 16.68
CA ALA A 153 -21.79 -6.44 15.72
C ALA A 153 -20.45 -7.15 15.48
N ALA A 154 -20.46 -8.48 15.48
CA ALA A 154 -19.27 -9.29 15.23
C ALA A 154 -18.78 -9.16 13.78
N LEU A 155 -17.46 -9.13 13.59
CA LEU A 155 -16.84 -9.02 12.26
C LEU A 155 -16.29 -10.38 11.80
N ASN A 156 -16.54 -10.72 10.53
CA ASN A 156 -15.94 -11.91 9.92
C ASN A 156 -14.44 -11.76 9.66
N ASN A 157 -13.99 -10.56 9.29
CA ASN A 157 -12.59 -10.28 8.99
C ASN A 157 -12.15 -8.97 9.63
N LYS A 158 -11.56 -9.10 10.81
CA LYS A 158 -11.00 -8.00 11.59
C LYS A 158 -9.94 -7.20 10.82
N ILE A 159 -9.09 -7.86 10.04
CA ILE A 159 -7.99 -7.19 9.29
C ILE A 159 -8.56 -6.29 8.21
N MET A 160 -9.54 -6.77 7.45
CA MET A 160 -10.17 -5.97 6.40
C MET A 160 -10.88 -4.75 6.98
N GLU A 161 -11.50 -4.87 8.15
CA GLU A 161 -12.13 -3.72 8.81
C GLU A 161 -11.10 -2.71 9.31
N MET A 162 -9.99 -3.17 9.91
CA MET A 162 -8.88 -2.29 10.28
C MET A 162 -8.32 -1.55 9.06
N ARG A 163 -8.17 -2.22 7.91
CA ARG A 163 -7.74 -1.56 6.65
C ARG A 163 -8.75 -0.52 6.17
N LYS A 164 -10.05 -0.79 6.29
CA LYS A 164 -11.08 0.22 5.97
C LYS A 164 -10.97 1.44 6.86
N VAL A 165 -10.79 1.27 8.18
CA VAL A 165 -10.65 2.39 9.12
C VAL A 165 -9.39 3.22 8.83
N CYS A 166 -8.26 2.58 8.52
CA CYS A 166 -7.04 3.27 8.07
C CYS A 166 -7.29 4.09 6.79
N ASN A 167 -8.08 3.56 5.86
CA ASN A 167 -8.40 4.23 4.60
C ASN A 167 -9.39 5.38 4.78
N HIS A 168 -10.56 5.10 5.37
CA HIS A 168 -11.57 6.08 5.73
C HIS A 168 -12.64 5.47 6.65
N PRO A 169 -13.02 6.10 7.77
CA PRO A 169 -14.07 5.60 8.66
C PRO A 169 -15.44 5.36 7.98
N LEU A 170 -15.79 6.21 7.01
CA LEU A 170 -17.04 6.07 6.24
C LEU A 170 -17.16 4.76 5.44
N LEU A 171 -16.06 4.04 5.22
CA LEU A 171 -16.11 2.71 4.60
C LEU A 171 -16.74 1.66 5.52
N SER A 172 -16.71 1.92 6.84
CA SER A 172 -17.26 1.10 7.90
C SER A 172 -18.65 1.60 8.32
N TYR A 173 -18.81 2.91 8.45
CA TYR A 173 -20.03 3.60 8.85
C TYR A 173 -20.50 4.51 7.72
N LEU A 174 -21.45 4.05 6.92
CA LEU A 174 -22.06 4.91 5.91
C LEU A 174 -22.85 6.00 6.64
N GLU A 175 -22.58 7.28 6.34
CA GLU A 175 -23.42 8.37 6.82
C GLU A 175 -24.79 8.30 6.13
N ASP A 176 -25.86 8.22 6.93
CA ASP A 176 -27.25 8.09 6.44
C ASP A 176 -27.79 9.37 5.78
N ASN A 177 -27.06 10.50 5.86
CA ASN A 177 -27.66 11.83 5.63
C ASN A 177 -27.42 12.46 4.25
N GLY A 178 -26.74 11.80 3.30
CA GLY A 178 -26.67 12.23 1.90
C GLY A 178 -26.03 13.60 1.59
N LEU A 179 -25.57 14.34 2.60
CA LEU A 179 -24.87 15.61 2.49
C LEU A 179 -23.39 15.40 2.75
N PHE A 180 -22.60 15.45 1.67
CA PHE A 180 -21.15 15.45 1.76
C PHE A 180 -20.70 16.73 2.48
N SER A 181 -19.98 16.57 3.60
CA SER A 181 -19.59 17.67 4.49
C SER A 181 -18.08 17.71 4.74
N ASP A 182 -17.61 18.74 5.45
CA ASP A 182 -16.22 18.85 5.92
C ASP A 182 -15.80 17.68 6.81
N LEU A 183 -16.76 16.98 7.43
CA LEU A 183 -16.52 15.80 8.23
C LEU A 183 -15.79 14.69 7.47
N VAL A 184 -15.98 14.56 6.16
CA VAL A 184 -15.25 13.56 5.36
C VAL A 184 -13.74 13.81 5.42
N VAL A 185 -13.33 15.07 5.36
CA VAL A 185 -11.90 15.41 5.48
C VAL A 185 -11.46 15.27 6.93
N ARG A 186 -12.22 15.82 7.87
CA ARG A 186 -11.84 15.93 9.28
C ARG A 186 -11.80 14.59 10.01
N GLN A 187 -12.66 13.64 9.65
CA GLN A 187 -12.69 12.32 10.28
C GLN A 187 -11.49 11.45 9.90
N CYS A 188 -10.75 11.75 8.82
CA CYS A 188 -9.69 10.89 8.31
C CYS A 188 -8.35 11.61 8.15
N GLY A 189 -7.32 11.12 8.85
CA GLY A 189 -5.96 11.67 8.80
C GLY A 189 -5.39 11.69 7.38
N LYS A 190 -5.57 10.60 6.63
CA LYS A 190 -5.12 10.52 5.24
C LYS A 190 -5.83 11.53 4.34
N MET A 191 -7.12 11.79 4.57
CA MET A 191 -7.85 12.80 3.80
C MET A 191 -7.39 14.21 4.11
N LEU A 192 -7.02 14.54 5.36
CA LEU A 192 -6.42 15.84 5.71
C LEU A 192 -5.12 16.09 4.93
N VAL A 193 -4.25 15.09 4.89
CA VAL A 193 -2.98 15.19 4.16
C VAL A 193 -3.21 15.20 2.66
N LEU A 194 -4.07 14.31 2.15
CA LEU A 194 -4.39 14.23 0.72
C LEU A 194 -5.01 15.54 0.22
N ASP A 195 -5.94 16.13 0.98
CA ASP A 195 -6.55 17.41 0.65
C ASP A 195 -5.49 18.51 0.44
N ARG A 196 -4.64 18.72 1.45
CA ARG A 196 -3.54 19.68 1.38
C ARG A 196 -2.63 19.45 0.18
N MET A 197 -2.29 18.19 -0.08
CA MET A 197 -1.46 17.82 -1.23
C MET A 197 -2.14 18.12 -2.57
N LEU A 198 -3.41 17.76 -2.74
CA LEU A 198 -4.11 17.93 -4.01
C LEU A 198 -4.31 19.41 -4.36
N VAL A 199 -4.67 20.24 -3.37
CA VAL A 199 -4.77 21.70 -3.55
C VAL A 199 -3.42 22.29 -3.95
N LYS A 200 -2.33 21.89 -3.29
CA LYS A 200 -0.98 22.33 -3.63
C LYS A 200 -0.55 21.92 -5.04
N PHE A 201 -0.84 20.68 -5.45
CA PHE A 201 -0.45 20.16 -6.76
C PHE A 201 -1.22 20.74 -7.93
N ILE A 202 -2.50 21.11 -7.74
CA ILE A 202 -3.25 21.76 -8.82
C ILE A 202 -2.77 23.20 -9.04
N GLU A 203 -2.40 23.90 -7.97
CA GLU A 203 -1.84 25.26 -8.05
C GLU A 203 -0.47 25.28 -8.74
N THR A 204 0.35 24.24 -8.55
CA THR A 204 1.63 24.10 -9.26
C THR A 204 1.50 23.41 -10.63
N GLY A 205 0.30 23.00 -11.04
CA GLY A 205 0.02 22.45 -12.37
C GLY A 205 0.58 21.02 -12.60
N HIS A 206 0.70 20.22 -11.55
CA HIS A 206 1.05 18.80 -11.68
C HIS A 206 -0.17 17.94 -12.04
N ARG A 207 0.05 16.77 -12.63
CA ARG A 207 -1.00 15.77 -12.93
C ARG A 207 -0.80 14.56 -12.03
N VAL A 208 -1.87 14.14 -11.37
CA VAL A 208 -1.80 13.14 -10.29
C VAL A 208 -2.46 11.83 -10.71
N LEU A 209 -1.77 10.70 -10.50
CA LEU A 209 -2.38 9.37 -10.50
C LEU A 209 -2.56 8.92 -9.06
N LEU A 210 -3.80 8.62 -8.66
CA LEU A 210 -4.10 8.08 -7.34
C LEU A 210 -4.53 6.62 -7.46
N PHE A 211 -3.78 5.76 -6.79
CA PHE A 211 -4.00 4.34 -6.76
C PHE A 211 -4.56 3.89 -5.41
N SER A 212 -5.59 3.04 -5.45
CA SER A 212 -6.12 2.36 -4.27
C SER A 212 -6.46 0.89 -4.53
N THR A 213 -6.39 0.05 -3.49
CA THR A 213 -6.87 -1.34 -3.56
C THR A 213 -8.41 -1.43 -3.44
N MET A 214 -9.05 -0.49 -2.74
CA MET A 214 -10.48 -0.53 -2.44
C MET A 214 -11.30 0.36 -3.39
N THR A 215 -12.22 -0.22 -4.17
CA THR A 215 -13.07 0.56 -5.09
C THR A 215 -14.06 1.48 -4.38
N LYS A 216 -14.55 1.07 -3.19
CA LYS A 216 -15.44 1.93 -2.37
C LYS A 216 -14.76 3.22 -1.89
N LEU A 217 -13.44 3.17 -1.68
CA LEU A 217 -12.69 4.40 -1.39
C LEU A 217 -12.66 5.31 -2.62
N LEU A 218 -12.54 4.74 -3.82
CA LEU A 218 -12.63 5.53 -5.05
C LEU A 218 -14.02 6.16 -5.23
N ASP A 219 -15.10 5.51 -4.78
CA ASP A 219 -16.43 6.15 -4.74
C ASP A 219 -16.40 7.42 -3.87
N LEU A 220 -15.91 7.29 -2.63
CA LEU A 220 -15.77 8.40 -1.69
C LEU A 220 -14.89 9.53 -2.23
N LEU A 221 -13.75 9.20 -2.84
CA LEU A 221 -12.83 10.18 -3.41
C LEU A 221 -13.45 10.93 -4.59
N GLN A 222 -14.33 10.32 -5.37
CA GLN A 222 -15.04 11.04 -6.44
C GLN A 222 -16.01 12.07 -5.88
N GLU A 223 -16.74 11.72 -4.82
CA GLU A 223 -17.64 12.65 -4.15
C GLU A 223 -16.86 13.79 -3.51
N TYR A 224 -15.72 13.47 -2.89
CA TYR A 224 -14.77 14.45 -2.37
C TYR A 224 -14.30 15.46 -3.44
N LEU A 225 -13.85 14.98 -4.59
CA LEU A 225 -13.35 15.84 -5.67
C LEU A 225 -14.44 16.72 -6.29
N LYS A 226 -15.71 16.29 -6.26
CA LYS A 226 -16.85 17.11 -6.70
C LYS A 226 -17.25 18.16 -5.67
N TRP A 227 -17.21 17.79 -4.39
CA TRP A 227 -17.59 18.65 -3.28
C TRP A 227 -16.54 19.73 -3.03
N ARG A 228 -15.25 19.39 -3.11
CA ARG A 228 -14.17 20.30 -2.75
C ARG A 228 -13.98 21.38 -3.83
N VAL A 229 -14.20 22.62 -3.43
CA VAL A 229 -13.96 23.82 -4.25
C VAL A 229 -12.57 24.40 -3.95
N LEU A 230 -11.85 24.79 -4.99
CA LEU A 230 -10.53 25.40 -4.93
C LEU A 230 -10.59 26.89 -4.54
N PRO A 231 -9.46 27.53 -4.17
CA PRO A 231 -9.41 28.96 -3.87
C PRO A 231 -10.01 29.83 -4.97
N ASP A 232 -9.77 29.45 -6.22
CA ASP A 232 -10.25 30.13 -7.42
C ASP A 232 -11.71 29.81 -7.79
N GLY A 233 -12.44 29.04 -6.97
CA GLY A 233 -13.80 28.59 -7.27
C GLY A 233 -13.89 27.43 -8.26
N ARG A 234 -12.76 26.87 -8.69
CA ARG A 234 -12.70 25.75 -9.65
C ARG A 234 -12.93 24.41 -8.95
N GLN A 235 -13.48 23.44 -9.68
CA GLN A 235 -13.58 22.05 -9.24
C GLN A 235 -12.42 21.22 -9.82
N MET A 236 -11.98 20.21 -9.07
CA MET A 236 -10.95 19.28 -9.53
C MET A 236 -11.55 18.29 -10.53
N LYS A 237 -11.24 18.45 -11.82
CA LYS A 237 -11.68 17.48 -12.84
C LYS A 237 -10.90 16.18 -12.71
N PHE A 238 -11.62 15.07 -12.77
CA PHE A 238 -11.05 13.73 -12.60
C PHE A 238 -11.59 12.70 -13.59
N ARG A 239 -10.85 11.61 -13.72
CA ARG A 239 -11.27 10.37 -14.38
C ARG A 239 -11.06 9.17 -13.48
N ARG A 240 -11.86 8.12 -13.65
CA ARG A 240 -11.75 6.88 -12.88
C ARG A 240 -11.69 5.68 -13.82
N ILE A 241 -10.80 4.74 -13.52
CA ILE A 241 -10.81 3.39 -14.10
C ILE A 241 -10.75 2.36 -12.98
N ASP A 242 -11.68 1.42 -13.02
CA ASP A 242 -11.70 0.23 -12.19
C ASP A 242 -11.90 -1.04 -13.03
N GLY A 243 -12.13 -2.17 -12.36
CA GLY A 243 -12.36 -3.46 -13.02
C GLY A 243 -13.71 -3.59 -13.72
N ALA A 244 -14.67 -2.70 -13.43
CA ALA A 244 -16.00 -2.70 -14.04
C ALA A 244 -16.08 -1.77 -15.26
N THR A 245 -15.11 -0.87 -15.42
CA THR A 245 -15.06 0.09 -16.53
C THR A 245 -14.81 -0.64 -17.87
N PRO A 246 -15.67 -0.47 -18.88
CA PRO A 246 -15.50 -1.13 -20.19
C PRO A 246 -14.27 -0.62 -20.93
N LEU A 247 -13.77 -1.43 -21.88
CA LEU A 247 -12.50 -1.16 -22.59
C LEU A 247 -12.54 0.16 -23.38
N ASP A 248 -13.65 0.45 -24.07
CA ASP A 248 -13.78 1.65 -24.90
C ASP A 248 -13.76 2.93 -24.05
N ALA A 249 -14.48 2.92 -22.92
CA ALA A 249 -14.48 4.04 -21.97
C ALA A 249 -13.09 4.24 -21.32
N ARG A 250 -12.39 3.13 -21.06
CA ARG A 250 -11.01 3.15 -20.57
C ARG A 250 -10.08 3.85 -21.58
N GLU A 251 -10.15 3.50 -22.86
CA GLU A 251 -9.33 4.15 -23.90
C GLU A 251 -9.67 5.62 -24.07
N ALA A 252 -10.96 5.98 -24.04
CA ALA A 252 -11.41 7.37 -24.13
C ALA A 252 -10.85 8.21 -22.96
N ALA A 253 -10.93 7.71 -21.73
CA ALA A 253 -10.41 8.39 -20.55
C ALA A 253 -8.88 8.57 -20.60
N ILE A 254 -8.14 7.58 -21.11
CA ILE A 254 -6.68 7.67 -21.29
C ILE A 254 -6.32 8.74 -22.34
N LYS A 255 -7.03 8.77 -23.48
CA LYS A 255 -6.81 9.76 -24.53
C LYS A 255 -7.07 11.18 -24.01
N GLU A 256 -8.16 11.36 -23.27
CA GLU A 256 -8.50 12.64 -22.66
C GLU A 256 -7.44 13.10 -21.66
N PHE A 257 -6.95 12.22 -20.78
CA PHE A 257 -5.91 12.55 -19.80
C PHE A 257 -4.55 12.85 -20.44
N ASN A 258 -4.22 12.19 -21.55
CA ASN A 258 -2.97 12.41 -22.27
C ASN A 258 -3.01 13.62 -23.22
N ALA A 259 -4.18 14.24 -23.42
CA ALA A 259 -4.27 15.45 -24.24
C ALA A 259 -3.41 16.59 -23.61
N PRO A 260 -2.70 17.37 -24.44
CA PRO A 260 -1.82 18.45 -23.95
C PRO A 260 -2.63 19.47 -23.14
N ASP A 261 -3.79 19.88 -23.64
CA ASP A 261 -4.69 20.85 -22.99
C ASP A 261 -5.80 20.18 -22.18
N SER A 262 -5.52 18.99 -21.63
CA SER A 262 -6.46 18.31 -20.75
C SER A 262 -6.65 19.08 -19.45
N ASP A 263 -7.90 19.42 -19.15
CA ASP A 263 -8.30 19.94 -17.84
C ASP A 263 -8.32 18.86 -16.75
N VAL A 264 -8.14 17.58 -17.11
CA VAL A 264 -8.17 16.47 -16.14
C VAL A 264 -6.89 16.49 -15.31
N PHE A 265 -7.04 16.85 -14.03
CA PHE A 265 -5.95 16.97 -13.07
C PHE A 265 -5.58 15.62 -12.45
N ILE A 266 -6.58 14.84 -12.04
CA ILE A 266 -6.39 13.60 -11.27
C ILE A 266 -7.04 12.38 -11.94
N PHE A 267 -6.32 11.27 -11.93
CA PHE A 267 -6.81 9.97 -12.38
C PHE A 267 -6.90 8.99 -11.21
N LEU A 268 -8.11 8.56 -10.88
CA LEU A 268 -8.41 7.57 -9.85
C LEU A 268 -8.34 6.15 -10.44
N LEU A 269 -7.46 5.32 -9.91
CA LEU A 269 -7.15 4.00 -10.45
C LEU A 269 -7.23 2.93 -9.37
N SER A 270 -7.94 1.84 -9.65
CA SER A 270 -7.77 0.63 -8.84
C SER A 270 -6.44 -0.03 -9.18
N ILE A 271 -5.60 -0.31 -8.18
CA ILE A 271 -4.28 -0.92 -8.35
C ILE A 271 -4.35 -2.20 -9.20
N ARG A 272 -5.34 -3.05 -8.94
CA ARG A 272 -5.54 -4.30 -9.68
C ARG A 272 -5.98 -4.08 -11.12
N ALA A 273 -6.86 -3.10 -11.36
CA ALA A 273 -7.37 -2.80 -12.70
C ALA A 273 -6.34 -2.07 -13.58
N ALA A 274 -5.38 -1.39 -12.95
CA ALA A 274 -4.31 -0.65 -13.63
C ALA A 274 -3.05 -1.50 -13.94
N GLY A 275 -2.98 -2.72 -13.39
CA GLY A 275 -1.86 -3.65 -13.62
C GLY A 275 -1.62 -4.00 -15.10
N ARG A 276 -2.61 -3.84 -15.99
CA ARG A 276 -2.47 -4.17 -17.42
C ARG A 276 -2.88 -3.01 -18.33
N GLY A 277 -2.03 -2.71 -19.32
CA GLY A 277 -2.42 -2.04 -20.57
C GLY A 277 -2.75 -0.53 -20.49
N LEU A 278 -2.19 0.24 -19.55
CA LEU A 278 -2.38 1.70 -19.49
C LEU A 278 -1.08 2.43 -19.83
N ASN A 279 -1.18 3.53 -20.58
CA ASN A 279 -0.06 4.44 -20.84
C ASN A 279 -0.42 5.85 -20.33
N LEU A 280 0.18 6.26 -19.21
CA LEU A 280 -0.16 7.49 -18.48
C LEU A 280 1.11 8.34 -18.24
N GLN A 281 1.98 8.40 -19.23
CA GLN A 281 3.27 9.10 -19.18
C GLN A 281 3.17 10.63 -19.00
N THR A 282 1.98 11.24 -19.14
CA THR A 282 1.79 12.68 -18.92
C THR A 282 1.67 13.06 -17.44
N SER A 283 1.41 12.10 -16.56
CA SER A 283 1.41 12.34 -15.11
C SER A 283 2.81 12.37 -14.54
N ASP A 284 3.05 13.26 -13.59
CA ASP A 284 4.32 13.45 -12.91
C ASP A 284 4.26 13.15 -11.41
N THR A 285 3.06 13.02 -10.84
CA THR A 285 2.89 12.62 -9.44
C THR A 285 2.05 11.36 -9.33
N VAL A 286 2.51 10.38 -8.55
CA VAL A 286 1.82 9.13 -8.25
C VAL A 286 1.57 9.06 -6.75
N ILE A 287 0.32 8.85 -6.34
CA ILE A 287 -0.07 8.66 -4.94
C ILE A 287 -0.57 7.22 -4.77
N ILE A 288 0.10 6.45 -3.93
CA ILE A 288 -0.39 5.15 -3.46
C ILE A 288 -1.10 5.40 -2.13
N TYR A 289 -2.43 5.38 -2.15
CA TYR A 289 -3.24 5.71 -0.98
C TYR A 289 -3.20 4.62 0.10
N ASP A 290 -3.24 3.36 -0.32
CA ASP A 290 -3.19 2.21 0.57
C ASP A 290 -2.28 1.11 0.01
N PRO A 291 -1.46 0.48 0.88
CA PRO A 291 -0.50 -0.52 0.43
C PRO A 291 -1.20 -1.79 -0.07
N ASP A 292 -0.74 -2.31 -1.20
CA ASP A 292 -1.14 -3.63 -1.70
C ASP A 292 -0.21 -4.71 -1.12
N PRO A 293 -0.71 -5.82 -0.56
CA PRO A 293 0.14 -6.88 -0.02
C PRO A 293 1.12 -7.50 -1.04
N ASN A 294 0.90 -7.27 -2.34
CA ASN A 294 1.84 -7.63 -3.39
C ASN A 294 2.55 -6.36 -3.92
N PRO A 295 3.84 -6.15 -3.58
CA PRO A 295 4.60 -4.96 -3.98
C PRO A 295 4.75 -4.84 -5.50
N LYS A 296 4.67 -5.96 -6.24
CA LYS A 296 4.75 -5.95 -7.71
C LYS A 296 3.58 -5.23 -8.38
N ASN A 297 2.41 -5.20 -7.73
CA ASN A 297 1.28 -4.43 -8.23
C ASN A 297 1.54 -2.93 -8.13
N GLU A 298 2.16 -2.46 -7.04
CA GLU A 298 2.56 -1.06 -6.87
C GLU A 298 3.66 -0.68 -7.86
N GLU A 299 4.68 -1.52 -8.02
CA GLU A 299 5.76 -1.30 -8.99
C GLU A 299 5.22 -1.16 -10.42
N GLN A 300 4.27 -2.03 -10.81
CA GLN A 300 3.61 -1.95 -12.12
C GLN A 300 2.75 -0.69 -12.27
N ALA A 301 2.10 -0.23 -11.20
CA ALA A 301 1.30 0.99 -11.18
C ALA A 301 2.19 2.24 -11.35
N ILE A 302 3.32 2.31 -10.64
CA ILE A 302 4.31 3.39 -10.76
C ILE A 302 4.93 3.41 -12.16
N ALA A 303 5.22 2.23 -12.73
CA ALA A 303 5.73 2.10 -14.10
C ALA A 303 4.73 2.56 -15.19
N ARG A 304 3.49 2.93 -14.84
CA ARG A 304 2.54 3.56 -15.79
C ARG A 304 2.89 5.01 -16.10
N SER A 305 3.53 5.72 -15.16
CA SER A 305 3.97 7.11 -15.31
C SER A 305 5.48 7.22 -15.51
N HIS A 306 6.27 6.37 -14.83
CA HIS A 306 7.72 6.28 -15.01
C HIS A 306 8.04 5.34 -16.17
N ARG A 307 7.83 5.83 -17.40
CA ARG A 307 8.04 5.06 -18.64
C ARG A 307 8.72 5.93 -19.70
N ILE A 308 9.30 5.26 -20.71
CA ILE A 308 9.84 5.86 -21.94
C ILE A 308 8.87 6.94 -22.46
N GLY A 309 9.37 8.16 -22.62
CA GLY A 309 8.59 9.33 -23.03
C GLY A 309 8.27 10.32 -21.90
N GLN A 310 8.49 9.95 -20.64
CA GLN A 310 8.39 10.87 -19.51
C GLN A 310 9.48 11.94 -19.58
N LYS A 311 9.09 13.20 -19.39
CA LYS A 311 9.99 14.37 -19.42
C LYS A 311 10.15 15.03 -18.05
N LYS A 312 9.17 14.86 -17.16
CA LYS A 312 9.19 15.44 -15.82
C LYS A 312 9.68 14.43 -14.79
N GLU A 313 10.26 14.93 -13.71
CA GLU A 313 10.57 14.11 -12.53
C GLU A 313 9.29 13.49 -11.96
N VAL A 314 9.34 12.19 -11.64
CA VAL A 314 8.18 11.47 -11.10
C VAL A 314 8.29 11.38 -9.58
N ARG A 315 7.36 12.02 -8.87
CA ARG A 315 7.23 11.92 -7.41
C ARG A 315 6.26 10.80 -7.07
N VAL A 316 6.71 9.82 -6.27
CA VAL A 316 5.87 8.70 -5.83
C VAL A 316 5.62 8.84 -4.34
N VAL A 317 4.39 9.19 -3.95
CA VAL A 317 3.99 9.37 -2.56
C VAL A 317 3.25 8.13 -2.07
N HIS A 318 3.81 7.45 -1.08
CA HIS A 318 3.15 6.35 -0.39
C HIS A 318 2.53 6.88 0.89
N LEU A 319 1.20 6.85 1.00
CA LEU A 319 0.52 7.17 2.24
C LEU A 319 0.52 5.95 3.17
N GLU A 320 0.68 6.20 4.46
CA GLU A 320 0.63 5.18 5.51
C GLU A 320 -0.05 5.75 6.74
N ALA A 321 -1.16 5.15 7.18
CA ALA A 321 -1.71 5.51 8.48
C ALA A 321 -0.81 4.92 9.59
N VAL A 322 -0.52 5.70 10.62
CA VAL A 322 0.12 5.22 11.86
C VAL A 322 -0.88 5.25 13.00
N ALA A 323 -0.81 4.24 13.87
CA ALA A 323 -1.71 4.13 15.03
C ALA A 323 -1.26 5.07 16.15
N ASP A 324 -1.94 5.07 17.29
CA ASP A 324 -1.66 6.03 18.37
C ASP A 324 -0.20 6.03 18.85
N PRO A 325 0.28 7.16 19.38
CA PRO A 325 1.60 7.28 19.98
C PRO A 325 1.93 6.19 21.00
N VAL A 326 3.21 5.86 21.11
CA VAL A 326 3.73 4.80 21.99
C VAL A 326 3.19 4.98 23.41
N ASP A 327 3.24 6.22 23.90
CA ASP A 327 2.90 6.62 25.27
C ASP A 327 1.42 6.95 25.49
N ALA A 328 0.56 6.78 24.48
CA ALA A 328 -0.86 7.12 24.61
C ALA A 328 -1.63 6.06 25.43
N GLU A 329 -2.37 6.52 26.46
CA GLU A 329 -3.38 5.74 27.16
C GLU A 329 -4.63 5.51 26.28
N LYS A 330 -5.30 4.37 26.46
CA LYS A 330 -6.38 3.93 25.55
C LYS A 330 -7.71 4.64 25.84
N GLY A 331 -8.30 5.21 24.80
CA GLY A 331 -9.76 5.22 24.59
C GLY A 331 -10.63 6.07 25.51
N THR A 332 -10.06 6.91 26.38
CA THR A 332 -10.86 7.87 27.17
C THR A 332 -10.95 9.24 26.46
N PRO A 333 -12.07 9.98 26.61
CA PRO A 333 -12.18 11.34 26.09
C PRO A 333 -11.08 12.27 26.60
N ALA A 334 -10.66 12.08 27.86
CA ALA A 334 -9.54 12.81 28.47
C ALA A 334 -8.20 12.49 27.80
N ALA A 335 -7.92 11.22 27.49
CA ALA A 335 -6.73 10.84 26.74
C ALA A 335 -6.73 11.47 25.34
N ASN A 336 -7.87 11.45 24.62
CA ASN A 336 -7.95 12.05 23.28
C ASN A 336 -7.73 13.58 23.30
N ALA A 337 -8.24 14.28 24.31
CA ALA A 337 -8.01 15.71 24.47
C ALA A 337 -6.53 16.04 24.74
N VAL A 338 -5.87 15.26 25.61
CA VAL A 338 -4.42 15.38 25.87
C VAL A 338 -3.62 15.05 24.61
N MET A 339 -4.03 14.03 23.85
CA MET A 339 -3.39 13.68 22.58
C MET A 339 -3.51 14.77 21.52
N SER A 340 -4.65 15.46 21.45
CA SER A 340 -4.84 16.60 20.55
C SER A 340 -3.86 17.73 20.87
N GLN A 341 -3.68 18.05 22.16
CA GLN A 341 -2.70 19.05 22.61
C GLN A 341 -1.26 18.64 22.30
N LEU A 342 -0.90 17.36 22.52
CA LEU A 342 0.42 16.85 22.20
C LEU A 342 0.70 16.85 20.70
N ARG A 343 -0.29 16.52 19.86
CA ARG A 343 -0.17 16.60 18.40
C ARG A 343 -0.01 18.04 17.92
N ALA A 344 -0.76 18.97 18.49
CA ALA A 344 -0.63 20.40 18.18
C ALA A 344 0.77 20.91 18.56
N ALA A 345 1.28 20.55 19.74
CA ALA A 345 2.62 20.92 20.19
C ALA A 345 3.74 20.28 19.34
N ALA A 346 3.55 19.05 18.85
CA ALA A 346 4.49 18.38 17.96
C ALA A 346 4.45 18.90 16.52
N ALA A 347 3.35 19.55 16.12
CA ALA A 347 3.20 20.17 14.80
C ALA A 347 3.89 21.54 14.71
N GLU A 348 4.23 22.17 15.84
CA GLU A 348 4.93 23.45 15.87
C GLU A 348 6.43 23.33 15.49
N PRO A 349 7.03 24.38 14.89
CA PRO A 349 8.44 24.37 14.51
C PRO A 349 9.35 24.21 15.73
N GLY A 350 10.00 23.05 15.85
CA GLY A 350 10.88 22.71 16.98
C GLY A 350 10.23 21.86 18.09
N GLY A 351 8.99 21.41 17.90
CA GLY A 351 8.33 20.46 18.80
C GLY A 351 9.04 19.10 18.87
N ALA A 352 8.94 18.42 20.03
CA ALA A 352 9.50 17.09 20.21
C ALA A 352 8.81 16.07 19.28
N ARG A 353 9.60 15.30 18.53
CA ARG A 353 9.07 14.28 17.61
C ARG A 353 8.36 13.18 18.39
N MET A 354 7.07 13.00 18.12
CA MET A 354 6.28 11.91 18.68
C MET A 354 6.56 10.60 17.92
N LEU A 355 6.62 9.50 18.67
CA LEU A 355 6.75 8.15 18.14
C LEU A 355 5.38 7.48 18.09
N TYR A 356 5.02 6.95 16.93
CA TYR A 356 3.73 6.30 16.69
C TYR A 356 3.85 4.77 16.63
N LYS A 357 2.78 4.05 17.01
CA LYS A 357 2.71 2.58 16.89
C LYS A 357 2.45 2.17 15.44
N ASP A 358 2.91 0.99 15.05
CA ASP A 358 2.61 0.41 13.73
C ASP A 358 1.10 0.17 13.56
N SER A 359 0.58 0.56 12.39
CA SER A 359 -0.76 0.17 11.96
C SER A 359 -0.73 -1.13 11.16
N VAL A 360 -1.90 -1.66 10.79
CA VAL A 360 -2.01 -2.78 9.85
C VAL A 360 -1.37 -2.47 8.49
N GLU A 361 -1.36 -1.21 8.07
CA GLU A 361 -0.69 -0.80 6.83
C GLU A 361 0.83 -0.79 6.97
N SER A 362 1.34 -0.33 8.12
CA SER A 362 2.75 -0.40 8.46
C SER A 362 3.24 -1.85 8.46
N LEU A 363 2.46 -2.77 9.03
CA LEU A 363 2.77 -4.20 8.98
C LEU A 363 2.77 -4.74 7.54
N ALA A 364 1.80 -4.34 6.72
CA ALA A 364 1.75 -4.75 5.32
C ALA A 364 2.98 -4.27 4.54
N ARG A 365 3.45 -3.04 4.76
CA ARG A 365 4.62 -2.50 4.07
C ARG A 365 5.95 -3.01 4.64
N ASN A 366 6.15 -2.89 5.95
CA ASN A 366 7.43 -3.16 6.61
C ASN A 366 7.73 -4.65 6.71
N ILE A 367 6.70 -5.51 6.73
CA ILE A 367 6.87 -6.96 6.85
C ILE A 367 6.54 -7.64 5.52
N ILE A 368 5.29 -7.56 5.07
CA ILE A 368 4.82 -8.38 3.94
C ILE A 368 5.46 -7.94 2.63
N GLN A 369 5.42 -6.64 2.31
CA GLN A 369 6.04 -6.13 1.09
C GLN A 369 7.55 -6.28 1.14
N LYS A 370 8.19 -5.92 2.25
CA LYS A 370 9.64 -6.01 2.41
C LYS A 370 10.12 -7.45 2.16
N GLN A 371 9.56 -8.44 2.84
CA GLN A 371 9.89 -9.86 2.63
C GLN A 371 9.73 -10.30 1.16
N LYS A 372 8.66 -9.87 0.50
CA LYS A 372 8.41 -10.19 -0.92
C LYS A 372 9.37 -9.48 -1.87
N ILE A 373 9.76 -8.23 -1.56
CA ILE A 373 10.76 -7.47 -2.31
C ILE A 373 12.11 -8.14 -2.16
N ASP A 374 12.52 -8.46 -0.93
CA ASP A 374 13.82 -9.06 -0.63
C ASP A 374 13.95 -10.41 -1.36
N MET A 375 12.94 -11.28 -1.24
CA MET A 375 12.89 -12.54 -2.00
C MET A 375 12.98 -12.32 -3.52
N ALA A 376 12.32 -11.28 -4.05
CA ALA A 376 12.38 -10.97 -5.48
C ALA A 376 13.75 -10.41 -5.90
N ASN A 377 14.37 -9.56 -5.10
CA ASN A 377 15.68 -8.95 -5.38
C ASN A 377 16.77 -10.04 -5.37
N GLU A 378 16.73 -10.93 -4.38
CA GLU A 378 17.66 -12.05 -4.28
C GLU A 378 17.60 -12.97 -5.50
N VAL A 379 16.40 -13.26 -6.01
CA VAL A 379 16.22 -14.22 -7.10
C VAL A 379 16.27 -13.59 -8.49
N ILE A 380 16.09 -12.27 -8.60
CA ILE A 380 15.97 -11.58 -9.90
C ILE A 380 17.06 -10.52 -10.10
N ASP A 381 17.38 -9.69 -9.10
CA ASP A 381 18.35 -8.59 -9.23
C ASP A 381 19.81 -9.04 -9.07
N ALA A 382 20.07 -10.05 -8.24
CA ALA A 382 21.38 -10.70 -8.08
C ALA A 382 21.99 -11.22 -9.41
N GLY A 383 21.13 -11.54 -10.38
CA GLY A 383 21.57 -12.19 -11.60
C GLY A 383 22.10 -11.28 -12.69
N ARG A 384 21.65 -10.00 -12.75
CA ARG A 384 21.68 -9.14 -13.96
C ARG A 384 21.75 -10.00 -15.24
N PHE A 385 20.59 -10.46 -15.74
CA PHE A 385 20.45 -11.45 -16.82
C PHE A 385 20.92 -10.96 -18.21
N ASP A 386 22.06 -10.28 -18.28
CA ASP A 386 22.78 -9.92 -19.48
C ASP A 386 24.07 -10.76 -19.57
N ALA A 387 24.38 -11.22 -20.78
CA ALA A 387 25.61 -11.99 -21.06
C ALA A 387 26.92 -11.17 -20.88
N LYS A 388 26.82 -9.89 -20.47
CA LYS A 388 27.93 -8.96 -20.31
C LYS A 388 28.43 -8.82 -18.86
N THR A 389 27.62 -9.15 -17.86
CA THR A 389 28.01 -9.00 -16.44
C THR A 389 28.91 -10.15 -16.00
N THR A 390 30.03 -9.85 -15.36
CA THR A 390 30.96 -10.87 -14.88
C THR A 390 30.40 -11.58 -13.64
N ASN A 391 30.92 -12.78 -13.33
CA ASN A 391 30.53 -13.50 -12.11
C ASN A 391 30.95 -12.74 -10.84
N ASP A 392 32.00 -11.91 -10.92
CA ASP A 392 32.48 -11.11 -9.79
C ASP A 392 31.56 -9.90 -9.53
N ASP A 393 31.04 -9.25 -10.57
CA ASP A 393 30.01 -8.20 -10.42
C ASP A 393 28.74 -8.73 -9.76
N ARG A 394 28.34 -9.97 -10.09
CA ARG A 394 27.18 -10.65 -9.50
C ARG A 394 27.40 -10.98 -8.02
N ARG A 395 28.60 -11.44 -7.65
CA ARG A 395 28.96 -11.69 -6.24
C ARG A 395 28.99 -10.41 -5.43
N SER A 396 29.60 -9.35 -5.97
CA SER A 396 29.67 -8.06 -5.28
C SER A 396 28.29 -7.41 -5.06
N THR A 397 27.39 -7.53 -6.03
CA THR A 397 26.01 -7.03 -5.88
C THR A 397 25.21 -7.85 -4.86
N LEU A 398 25.37 -9.18 -4.85
CA LEU A 398 24.79 -10.06 -3.83
C LEU A 398 25.28 -9.74 -2.42
N GLU A 399 26.59 -9.56 -2.24
CA GLU A 399 27.19 -9.19 -0.96
C GLU A 399 26.70 -7.81 -0.47
N ALA A 400 26.57 -6.83 -1.37
CA ALA A 400 26.02 -5.52 -1.03
C ALA A 400 24.56 -5.59 -0.56
N LEU A 401 23.71 -6.41 -1.20
CA LEU A 401 22.32 -6.60 -0.80
C LEU A 401 22.20 -7.24 0.59
N LEU A 402 23.01 -8.26 0.89
CA LEU A 402 23.01 -8.94 2.18
C LEU A 402 23.55 -8.05 3.31
N GLN A 403 24.53 -7.17 3.04
CA GLN A 403 25.03 -6.20 4.04
C GLN A 403 24.02 -5.10 4.36
N ASP A 404 23.13 -4.75 3.43
CA ASP A 404 22.04 -3.80 3.67
C ASP A 404 20.91 -4.40 4.53
N GLU A 405 20.75 -5.72 4.58
CA GLU A 405 19.77 -6.40 5.45
C GLU A 405 20.08 -6.23 6.94
N ASP A 406 21.37 -6.24 7.31
CA ASP A 406 21.85 -6.13 8.70
C ASP A 406 21.71 -4.71 9.30
N ARG A 407 21.37 -3.69 8.50
CA ARG A 407 21.30 -2.28 8.94
C ARG A 407 19.93 -1.80 9.41
N LEU A 408 18.89 -2.64 9.39
CA LEU A 408 17.51 -2.18 9.58
C LEU A 408 16.87 -2.72 10.86
N VAL A 409 17.28 -2.17 12.01
CA VAL A 409 16.55 -2.29 13.27
C VAL A 409 16.10 -0.90 13.72
N MET A 410 14.80 -0.81 14.01
CA MET A 410 13.99 0.33 14.51
C MET A 410 13.44 1.31 13.46
N PRO A 411 12.24 1.05 12.89
CA PRO A 411 11.44 2.14 12.34
C PRO A 411 10.89 2.98 13.50
N THR A 412 11.52 4.12 13.78
CA THR A 412 10.84 5.18 14.51
C THR A 412 9.76 5.74 13.58
N ASN A 413 8.49 5.43 13.84
CA ASN A 413 7.37 6.00 13.07
C ASN A 413 7.20 7.47 13.46
N THR A 414 8.03 8.33 12.89
CA THR A 414 7.91 9.78 12.99
C THR A 414 7.00 10.29 11.88
N VAL A 415 6.05 11.14 12.26
CA VAL A 415 5.17 11.86 11.32
C VAL A 415 5.85 13.15 10.86
N PHE A 416 5.69 13.52 9.60
CA PHE A 416 6.22 14.78 9.08
C PHE A 416 5.46 15.98 9.65
N SER A 417 6.19 17.05 9.96
CA SER A 417 5.56 18.37 10.08
C SER A 417 5.07 18.86 8.72
N TRP A 418 4.19 19.87 8.69
CA TRP A 418 3.72 20.44 7.42
C TRP A 418 4.84 21.04 6.58
N GLU A 419 5.84 21.66 7.21
CA GLU A 419 7.03 22.17 6.51
C GLU A 419 7.91 21.05 5.96
N GLU A 420 8.12 19.98 6.72
CA GLU A 420 8.86 18.80 6.26
C GLU A 420 8.15 18.14 5.08
N LEU A 421 6.82 18.03 5.14
CA LEU A 421 6.00 17.53 4.05
C LEU A 421 6.15 18.41 2.81
N ASN A 422 6.07 19.74 2.95
CA ASN A 422 6.27 20.66 1.81
C ASN A 422 7.64 20.49 1.17
N LYS A 423 8.70 20.38 1.99
CA LYS A 423 10.07 20.15 1.51
C LYS A 423 10.21 18.80 0.80
N ALA A 424 9.54 17.76 1.30
CA ALA A 424 9.57 16.43 0.70
C ALA A 424 8.80 16.36 -0.64
N LEU A 425 7.74 17.16 -0.79
CA LEU A 425 6.89 17.18 -1.98
C LEU A 425 7.39 18.14 -3.07
N ALA A 426 7.98 19.28 -2.69
CA ALA A 426 8.45 20.29 -3.64
C ALA A 426 9.63 19.76 -4.46
N ARG A 427 9.64 20.10 -5.76
CA ARG A 427 10.74 19.81 -6.69
C ARG A 427 11.73 20.95 -6.79
N GLY A 428 11.32 22.15 -6.37
CA GLY A 428 12.16 23.35 -6.39
C GLY A 428 11.73 24.40 -5.35
N PRO A 429 12.53 25.47 -5.18
CA PRO A 429 12.25 26.52 -4.21
C PRO A 429 10.98 27.31 -4.53
N ASP A 430 10.63 27.45 -5.81
CA ASP A 430 9.44 28.18 -6.25
C ASP A 430 8.14 27.45 -5.83
N GLU A 431 8.10 26.12 -6.03
CA GLU A 431 6.98 25.29 -5.58
C GLU A 431 6.85 25.32 -4.04
N LEU A 432 7.98 25.26 -3.34
CA LEU A 432 8.00 25.34 -1.88
C LEU A 432 7.43 26.69 -1.37
N ALA A 433 7.76 27.79 -2.04
CA ALA A 433 7.21 29.11 -1.71
C ALA A 433 5.69 29.15 -1.91
N VAL A 434 5.18 28.54 -2.99
CA VAL A 434 3.72 28.40 -3.22
C VAL A 434 3.06 27.57 -2.13
N PHE A 435 3.67 26.44 -1.74
CA PHE A 435 3.12 25.57 -0.69
C PHE A 435 3.04 26.27 0.67
N ASN A 436 4.08 27.00 1.05
CA ASN A 436 4.11 27.74 2.31
C ASN A 436 3.12 28.92 2.30
N ARG A 437 2.95 29.59 1.16
CA ARG A 437 1.93 30.63 0.99
C ARG A 437 0.51 30.07 1.17
N LEU A 438 0.21 28.94 0.53
CA LEU A 438 -1.08 28.27 0.69
C LEU A 438 -1.31 27.80 2.13
N ASP A 439 -0.27 27.35 2.84
CA ASP A 439 -0.39 26.99 4.25
C ASP A 439 -0.73 28.17 5.17
N ALA A 440 -0.28 29.38 4.81
CA ALA A 440 -0.57 30.59 5.58
C ALA A 440 -1.92 31.24 5.22
N GLU A 441 -2.33 31.19 3.95
CA GLU A 441 -3.50 31.93 3.44
C GLU A 441 -4.78 31.10 3.43
N TRP A 442 -4.67 29.77 3.24
CA TRP A 442 -5.85 28.92 3.04
C TRP A 442 -6.40 28.37 4.37
N PRO A 443 -7.73 28.43 4.61
CA PRO A 443 -8.34 27.86 5.80
C PRO A 443 -8.36 26.33 5.69
N TRP A 444 -7.33 25.69 6.22
CA TRP A 444 -7.26 24.23 6.28
C TRP A 444 -8.19 23.66 7.34
N TYR A 445 -8.66 22.44 7.08
CA TYR A 445 -9.40 21.68 8.07
C TYR A 445 -8.44 21.05 9.09
N ASP A 446 -8.92 21.00 10.33
CA ASP A 446 -8.27 20.28 11.42
C ASP A 446 -8.95 18.94 11.66
N GLY A 447 -8.15 17.97 12.12
CA GLY A 447 -8.64 16.63 12.41
C GLY A 447 -9.71 16.62 13.49
N LEU A 448 -10.68 15.73 13.33
CA LEU A 448 -11.72 15.48 14.33
C LEU A 448 -11.13 14.61 15.44
N ASP A 449 -10.62 15.27 16.47
CA ASP A 449 -10.12 14.60 17.68
C ASP A 449 -11.24 14.30 18.68
N GLU A 450 -12.38 14.98 18.57
CA GLU A 450 -13.57 14.69 19.37
C GLU A 450 -14.19 13.34 18.98
N VAL A 451 -14.37 12.48 19.98
CA VAL A 451 -14.98 11.17 19.80
C VAL A 451 -16.43 11.23 20.27
N PRO A 452 -17.41 10.93 19.40
CA PRO A 452 -18.82 10.91 19.78
C PRO A 452 -19.11 9.92 20.91
N ASP A 453 -20.10 10.23 21.76
CA ASP A 453 -20.43 9.42 22.94
C ASP A 453 -20.71 7.94 22.61
N TRP A 454 -21.41 7.66 21.52
CA TRP A 454 -21.73 6.29 21.08
C TRP A 454 -20.48 5.47 20.70
N LEU A 455 -19.39 6.15 20.35
CA LEU A 455 -18.11 5.53 19.99
C LEU A 455 -17.17 5.42 21.21
N SER A 456 -17.41 6.21 22.25
CA SER A 456 -16.65 6.15 23.51
C SER A 456 -16.93 4.87 24.29
N TYR A 457 -15.89 4.22 24.83
CA TYR A 457 -16.04 2.93 25.51
C TYR A 457 -15.15 2.82 26.74
N THR A 458 -15.57 1.98 27.68
CA THR A 458 -14.83 1.61 28.88
C THR A 458 -14.21 0.22 28.74
N ASP A 459 -13.25 -0.13 29.60
CA ASP A 459 -12.65 -1.47 29.60
C ASP A 459 -13.68 -2.58 29.83
N LYS A 460 -14.78 -2.29 30.55
CA LYS A 460 -15.88 -3.24 30.75
C LYS A 460 -16.59 -3.58 29.44
N ASP A 461 -16.79 -2.59 28.58
CA ASP A 461 -17.43 -2.78 27.26
C ASP A 461 -16.56 -3.65 26.36
N VAL A 462 -15.24 -3.48 26.44
CA VAL A 462 -14.26 -4.28 25.68
C VAL A 462 -14.33 -5.75 26.11
N VAL A 463 -14.36 -6.02 27.43
CA VAL A 463 -14.46 -7.38 27.96
C VAL A 463 -15.78 -8.04 27.54
N SER A 464 -16.90 -7.32 27.66
CA SER A 464 -18.22 -7.83 27.25
C SER A 464 -18.24 -8.21 25.77
N ALA A 465 -17.72 -7.35 24.89
CA ALA A 465 -17.68 -7.63 23.46
C ALA A 465 -16.76 -8.81 23.11
N GLN A 466 -15.63 -8.96 23.81
CA GLN A 466 -14.74 -10.11 23.63
C GLN A 466 -15.39 -11.43 24.05
N GLU A 467 -16.13 -11.44 25.15
CA GLU A 467 -16.85 -12.64 25.63
C GLU A 467 -17.93 -13.08 24.66
N GLU A 468 -18.68 -12.14 24.07
CA GLU A 468 -19.68 -12.45 23.05
C GLU A 468 -19.08 -12.94 21.74
N CYS A 469 -17.99 -12.32 21.28
CA CYS A 469 -17.24 -12.82 20.14
C CYS A 469 -16.81 -14.28 20.34
N ARG A 470 -16.30 -14.61 21.54
CA ARG A 470 -15.88 -15.98 21.88
C ARG A 470 -17.03 -16.99 21.82
N LYS A 471 -18.25 -16.59 22.17
CA LYS A 471 -19.46 -17.44 22.09
C LYS A 471 -19.87 -17.74 20.64
N HIS A 472 -19.49 -16.90 19.68
CA HIS A 472 -19.88 -16.99 18.27
C HIS A 472 -18.72 -17.27 17.30
N LEU A 473 -17.54 -17.71 17.79
CA LEU A 473 -16.41 -18.01 16.92
C LEU A 473 -16.77 -19.14 15.92
N PRO A 474 -16.64 -18.94 14.60
CA PRO A 474 -16.55 -20.06 13.66
C PRO A 474 -15.29 -20.88 13.98
N SER A 475 -15.36 -22.20 13.86
CA SER A 475 -14.41 -23.19 14.41
C SER A 475 -12.97 -23.20 13.82
N LYS A 476 -12.50 -22.11 13.21
CA LYS A 476 -11.14 -22.02 12.68
C LYS A 476 -10.50 -20.70 13.08
N THR A 477 -9.66 -20.78 14.10
CA THR A 477 -8.64 -19.78 14.43
C THR A 477 -7.73 -19.59 13.21
N GLY A 478 -7.97 -18.53 12.45
CA GLY A 478 -7.02 -18.01 11.46
C GLY A 478 -5.85 -17.36 12.18
N ILE A 479 -4.95 -18.20 12.71
CA ILE A 479 -3.58 -17.77 13.03
C ILE A 479 -2.95 -17.43 11.67
N LEU A 480 -2.32 -16.26 11.60
CA LEU A 480 -1.53 -15.81 10.45
C LEU A 480 -0.58 -16.92 10.01
N SER A 481 -0.92 -17.61 8.93
CA SER A 481 0.06 -18.27 8.08
C SER A 481 0.35 -17.33 6.91
N VAL A 482 1.64 -17.13 6.62
CA VAL A 482 2.18 -16.39 5.46
C VAL A 482 1.48 -16.74 4.13
N GLN A 483 0.87 -17.93 4.06
CA GLN A 483 0.20 -18.49 2.88
C GLN A 483 -1.22 -17.94 2.58
N GLN A 484 -1.85 -17.16 3.46
CA GLN A 484 -3.24 -16.68 3.24
C GLN A 484 -3.38 -15.17 3.00
N ALA A 485 -2.26 -14.45 2.83
CA ALA A 485 -2.22 -13.00 2.60
C ALA A 485 -2.04 -12.60 1.12
#